data_AF-A0A3L7JBR9-F1
#
_entry.id   AF-A0A3L7JBR9-F1
#
_cell.length_a   1.000
_cell.length_b   1.000
_cell.length_c   1.000
_cell.angle_alpha   90.00
_cell.angle_beta   90.00
_cell.angle_gamma   90.00
#
_symmetry.space_group_name_H-M   'P 1'
#
loop_
_entity.id
_entity.type
_entity.pdbx_description
1 polymer ?
#
loop_
_entity_poly.entity_id
_entity_poly.type
_entity_poly.pdbx_seq_one_letter_code
_entity_poly.pdbx_strand_id
1 'polypeptide(L)'
;MVLVLSGATATAAVAAPKVVEWFTFDPDVSSTLVLDTGMTCTLEYVLTPDQVASDESDKAIESAKEYLRSLDLNALPLDERLAEIEADPENPFNATEEGARVGYALFGLVVADLSAHGHSSGISVEGSSDCRPGTGE
;
A
#
# COMPACT_ATOMS: atom_id res chain seq x y z
N MET A 1 -3.20 61.55 39.50
CA MET A 1 -2.57 60.28 39.90
C MET A 1 -2.91 59.27 38.82
N VAL A 2 -1.89 58.85 38.08
CA VAL A 2 -1.97 57.82 37.03
C VAL A 2 -1.75 56.46 37.70
N LEU A 3 -2.51 55.44 37.30
CA LEU A 3 -2.03 54.06 37.14
C LEU A 3 -2.87 53.37 36.05
N VAL A 4 -2.19 52.53 35.28
CA VAL A 4 -2.42 52.14 33.87
C VAL A 4 -2.51 50.61 33.75
N LEU A 5 -3.02 50.12 32.61
CA LEU A 5 -2.83 48.78 31.99
C LEU A 5 -3.65 47.64 32.64
N SER A 6 -4.30 46.69 31.95
CA SER A 6 -4.16 46.08 30.61
C SER A 6 -5.51 45.37 30.34
N GLY A 7 -6.05 45.16 29.15
CA GLY A 7 -5.47 44.44 28.02
C GLY A 7 -6.41 43.29 27.61
N ALA A 8 -6.65 43.17 26.31
CA ALA A 8 -7.20 42.03 25.57
C ALA A 8 -8.69 41.65 25.77
N THR A 9 -9.55 42.21 24.91
CA THR A 9 -10.69 41.48 24.35
C THR A 9 -10.16 40.20 23.70
N ALA A 10 -10.32 39.06 24.36
CA ALA A 10 -10.11 37.76 23.74
C ALA A 10 -11.16 37.62 22.64
N THR A 11 -10.77 37.87 21.39
CA THR A 11 -11.50 37.37 20.24
C THR A 11 -11.56 35.87 20.42
N ALA A 12 -12.78 35.36 20.61
CA ALA A 12 -13.07 33.94 20.51
C ALA A 12 -12.52 33.46 19.18
N ALA A 13 -11.35 32.82 19.21
CA ALA A 13 -10.87 32.04 18.08
C ALA A 13 -11.93 30.96 17.90
N VAL A 14 -12.74 31.14 16.85
CA VAL A 14 -13.59 30.11 16.28
C VAL A 14 -12.73 28.85 16.23
N ALA A 15 -13.09 27.84 17.02
CA ALA A 15 -12.46 26.54 16.95
C ALA A 15 -12.66 26.05 15.52
N ALA A 16 -11.63 26.19 14.70
CA ALA A 16 -11.61 25.62 13.37
C ALA A 16 -11.88 24.11 13.54
N PRO A 17 -12.74 23.52 12.69
CA PRO A 17 -13.09 22.12 12.80
C PRO A 17 -11.80 21.30 12.79
N LYS A 18 -11.68 20.37 13.74
CA LYS A 18 -10.58 19.40 13.79
C LYS A 18 -10.41 18.84 12.40
N VAL A 19 -9.24 19.09 11.82
CA VAL A 19 -8.79 18.52 10.55
C VAL A 19 -9.07 17.02 10.61
N VAL A 20 -9.79 16.52 9.62
CA VAL A 20 -10.06 15.10 9.37
C VAL A 20 -8.74 14.34 9.58
N GLU A 21 -8.70 13.42 10.54
CA GLU A 21 -7.59 12.46 10.65
C GLU A 21 -7.51 11.72 9.32
N TRP A 22 -6.43 11.97 8.58
CA TRP A 22 -6.11 11.25 7.37
C TRP A 22 -5.88 9.80 7.80
N PHE A 23 -6.63 8.86 7.23
CA PHE A 23 -6.38 7.42 7.44
C PHE A 23 -4.90 7.16 7.18
N THR A 24 -4.15 6.85 8.24
CA THR A 24 -2.73 6.51 8.12
C THR A 24 -2.69 5.06 7.66
N PHE A 25 -2.27 4.86 6.42
CA PHE A 25 -1.96 3.53 5.89
C PHE A 25 -0.68 3.07 6.60
N ASP A 26 -0.79 2.08 7.50
CA ASP A 26 0.32 1.54 8.28
C ASP A 26 0.57 0.09 7.85
N PRO A 27 1.54 -0.16 6.95
CA PRO A 27 1.70 -1.48 6.36
C PRO A 27 2.33 -2.49 7.32
N ASP A 28 1.76 -3.70 7.32
CA ASP A 28 2.30 -4.88 8.01
C ASP A 28 3.63 -5.36 7.41
N VAL A 29 3.75 -5.23 6.09
CA VAL A 29 4.92 -5.61 5.31
C VAL A 29 5.15 -4.57 4.22
N SER A 30 6.40 -4.12 4.09
CA SER A 30 6.86 -3.28 2.98
C SER A 30 8.05 -3.96 2.31
N SER A 31 8.07 -3.95 0.98
CA SER A 31 9.13 -4.55 0.17
C SER A 31 9.54 -3.59 -0.93
N THR A 32 10.85 -3.42 -1.12
CA THR A 32 11.40 -2.64 -2.23
C THR A 32 12.06 -3.57 -3.24
N LEU A 33 11.72 -3.36 -4.50
CA LEU A 33 12.13 -4.14 -5.67
C LEU A 33 12.75 -3.17 -6.67
N VAL A 34 13.88 -3.56 -7.27
CA VAL A 34 14.47 -2.85 -8.40
C VAL A 34 14.34 -3.75 -9.62
N LEU A 35 13.58 -3.30 -10.61
CA LEU A 35 13.35 -4.00 -11.87
C LEU A 35 14.51 -3.76 -12.83
N ASP A 36 14.74 -4.72 -13.73
CA ASP A 36 15.76 -4.63 -14.79
C ASP A 36 15.53 -3.44 -15.75
N THR A 37 14.31 -2.93 -15.80
CA THR A 37 13.94 -1.70 -16.52
C THR A 37 14.51 -0.43 -15.87
N GLY A 38 15.18 -0.56 -14.73
CA GLY A 38 15.68 0.55 -13.93
C GLY A 38 14.61 1.22 -13.09
N MET A 39 13.42 0.62 -12.93
CA MET A 39 12.37 1.11 -12.04
C MET A 39 12.54 0.57 -10.62
N THR A 40 12.34 1.44 -9.64
CA THR A 40 12.26 1.05 -8.23
C THR A 40 10.80 1.06 -7.81
N CYS A 41 10.32 -0.08 -7.31
CA CYS A 41 8.96 -0.27 -6.81
C CYS A 41 8.98 -0.54 -5.31
N THR A 42 8.18 0.21 -4.57
CA THR A 42 7.84 -0.11 -3.18
C THR A 42 6.43 -0.67 -3.14
N LEU A 43 6.29 -1.89 -2.62
CA LEU A 43 5.02 -2.56 -2.40
C LEU A 43 4.75 -2.63 -0.90
N GLU A 44 3.56 -2.25 -0.49
CA GLU A 44 3.16 -2.22 0.91
C GLU A 44 1.86 -2.99 1.08
N TYR A 45 1.77 -3.80 2.14
CA TYR A 45 0.64 -4.70 2.39
C TYR A 45 0.08 -4.48 3.78
N VAL A 46 -1.24 -4.47 3.87
CA VAL A 46 -2.01 -4.53 5.11
C VAL A 46 -2.82 -5.82 5.10
N LEU A 47 -2.67 -6.62 6.15
CA LEU A 47 -3.27 -7.94 6.26
C LEU A 47 -4.31 -7.92 7.38
N THR A 48 -5.57 -8.17 7.02
CA THR A 48 -6.68 -8.14 7.99
C THR A 48 -7.43 -9.47 7.96
N PRO A 49 -8.02 -9.92 9.08
CA PRO A 49 -8.90 -11.08 9.05
C PRO A 49 -10.13 -10.81 8.18
N ASP A 50 -10.55 -11.77 7.35
CA ASP A 50 -11.79 -11.66 6.55
C ASP A 50 -13.06 -11.63 7.43
N GLN A 51 -12.95 -12.14 8.65
CA GLN A 51 -14.04 -12.33 9.61
C GLN A 51 -13.61 -11.83 10.99
N VAL A 52 -14.38 -12.17 12.02
CA VAL A 52 -14.01 -11.89 13.42
C VAL A 52 -12.62 -12.44 13.71
N ALA A 53 -11.73 -11.58 14.24
CA ALA A 53 -10.38 -11.95 14.60
C ALA A 53 -10.35 -13.19 15.50
N SER A 54 -9.45 -14.13 15.17
CA SER A 54 -9.31 -15.43 15.82
C SER A 54 -7.84 -15.85 15.83
N ASP A 55 -7.47 -16.77 16.72
CA ASP A 55 -6.12 -17.34 16.78
C ASP A 55 -5.69 -17.99 15.44
N GLU A 56 -6.64 -18.48 14.64
CA GLU A 56 -6.37 -19.03 13.31
C GLU A 56 -6.07 -17.92 12.31
N SER A 57 -6.80 -16.80 12.37
CA SER A 57 -6.53 -15.62 11.54
C SER A 57 -5.18 -14.99 11.86
N ASP A 58 -4.80 -14.90 13.15
CA ASP A 58 -3.50 -14.35 13.54
C ASP A 58 -2.35 -15.21 13.02
N LYS A 59 -2.48 -16.54 13.06
CA LYS A 59 -1.50 -17.46 12.46
C LYS A 59 -1.44 -17.33 10.95
N ALA A 60 -2.58 -17.16 10.28
CA ALA A 60 -2.64 -16.94 8.83
C ALA A 60 -1.94 -15.64 8.45
N ILE A 61 -2.20 -14.55 9.18
CA ILE A 61 -1.53 -13.25 9.00
C ILE A 61 -0.02 -13.39 9.19
N GLU A 62 0.45 -13.98 10.29
CA GLU A 62 1.90 -14.13 10.52
C GLU A 62 2.56 -15.02 9.46
N SER A 63 1.88 -16.09 9.03
CA SER A 63 2.35 -16.93 7.93
C SER A 63 2.44 -16.14 6.60
N ALA A 64 1.45 -15.31 6.28
CA ALA A 64 1.46 -14.46 5.11
C ALA A 64 2.56 -13.39 5.18
N LYS A 65 2.81 -12.80 6.36
CA LYS A 65 3.92 -11.86 6.57
C LYS A 65 5.28 -12.52 6.34
N GLU A 66 5.48 -13.71 6.89
CA GLU A 66 6.71 -14.50 6.68
C GLU A 66 6.90 -14.82 5.19
N TYR A 67 5.84 -15.25 4.52
CA TYR A 67 5.87 -15.52 3.09
C TYR A 67 6.26 -14.29 2.28
N LEU A 68 5.55 -13.16 2.46
CA LEU A 68 5.80 -11.90 1.75
C LEU A 68 7.24 -11.41 1.93
N ARG A 69 7.81 -11.57 3.13
CA ARG A 69 9.21 -11.20 3.41
C ARG A 69 10.23 -12.13 2.74
N SER A 70 9.85 -13.37 2.47
CA SER A 70 10.69 -14.37 1.82
C SER A 70 10.53 -14.41 0.30
N LEU A 71 9.47 -13.80 -0.22
CA LEU A 71 9.12 -13.83 -1.63
C LEU A 71 10.15 -13.06 -2.46
N ASP A 72 10.75 -13.75 -3.43
CA ASP A 72 11.60 -13.09 -4.43
C ASP A 72 10.71 -12.47 -5.50
N LEU A 73 10.45 -11.17 -5.36
CA LEU A 73 9.62 -10.42 -6.31
C LEU A 73 10.17 -10.43 -7.74
N ASN A 74 11.48 -10.66 -7.94
CA ASN A 74 12.08 -10.75 -9.28
C ASN A 74 11.78 -12.08 -9.98
N ALA A 75 11.40 -13.11 -9.23
CA ALA A 75 11.04 -14.42 -9.79
C ALA A 75 9.60 -14.46 -10.31
N LEU A 76 8.78 -13.43 -10.03
CA LEU A 76 7.40 -13.36 -10.50
C LEU A 76 7.34 -13.00 -11.99
N PRO A 77 6.39 -13.57 -12.76
CA PRO A 77 6.28 -13.36 -14.20
C PRO A 77 5.63 -12.00 -14.54
N LEU A 78 6.32 -10.90 -14.22
CA LEU A 78 5.83 -9.53 -14.40
C LEU A 78 5.48 -9.21 -15.86
N ASP A 79 6.33 -9.61 -16.81
CA ASP A 79 6.15 -9.32 -18.23
C ASP A 79 4.84 -9.93 -18.78
N GLU A 80 4.55 -11.17 -18.39
CA GLU A 80 3.32 -11.87 -18.77
C GLU A 80 2.10 -11.13 -18.22
N ARG A 81 2.15 -10.71 -16.96
CA ARG A 81 1.04 -9.99 -16.33
C ARG A 81 0.81 -8.61 -16.94
N LEU A 82 1.88 -7.90 -17.29
CA LEU A 82 1.77 -6.61 -17.96
C LEU A 82 1.13 -6.75 -19.33
N ALA A 83 1.48 -7.79 -20.10
CA ALA A 83 0.86 -8.08 -21.40
C ALA A 83 -0.63 -8.42 -21.26
N GLU A 84 -1.02 -9.18 -20.24
CA GLU A 84 -2.43 -9.48 -19.93
C GLU A 84 -3.23 -8.20 -19.61
N ILE A 85 -2.67 -7.31 -18.79
CA ILE A 85 -3.32 -6.04 -18.41
C ILE A 85 -3.47 -5.12 -19.62
N GLU A 86 -2.49 -5.07 -20.52
CA GLU A 86 -2.60 -4.29 -21.77
C GLU A 86 -3.64 -4.86 -22.74
N ALA A 87 -3.85 -6.18 -22.72
CA ALA A 87 -4.77 -6.86 -23.62
C ALA A 87 -6.23 -6.80 -23.16
N ASP A 88 -6.52 -6.42 -21.91
CA ASP A 88 -7.88 -6.36 -21.35
C ASP A 88 -8.56 -5.00 -21.62
N PRO A 89 -9.53 -4.93 -22.56
CA PRO A 89 -10.22 -3.69 -22.91
C PRO A 89 -11.29 -3.27 -21.90
N GLU A 90 -11.69 -4.16 -20.97
CA GLU A 90 -12.71 -3.87 -19.95
C GLU A 90 -12.09 -3.28 -18.69
N ASN A 91 -10.76 -3.27 -18.59
CA ASN A 91 -10.05 -2.76 -17.44
C ASN A 91 -10.10 -1.22 -17.44
N PRO A 92 -10.93 -0.57 -16.58
CA PRO A 92 -11.25 0.84 -16.70
C PRO A 92 -10.16 1.68 -16.01
N PHE A 93 -8.92 1.62 -16.51
CA PHE A 93 -7.79 2.33 -15.90
C PHE A 93 -7.27 3.44 -16.81
N ASN A 94 -7.20 4.65 -16.26
CA ASN A 94 -6.72 5.85 -16.94
C ASN A 94 -5.19 5.81 -17.00
N ALA A 95 -4.64 5.57 -18.19
CA ALA A 95 -3.29 5.11 -18.48
C ALA A 95 -2.17 6.18 -18.39
N THR A 96 -2.04 6.91 -17.28
CA THR A 96 -1.12 8.07 -17.26
C THR A 96 0.21 7.95 -16.52
N GLU A 97 0.54 6.87 -15.81
CA GLU A 97 1.92 6.69 -15.30
C GLU A 97 2.32 5.20 -15.36
N GLU A 98 3.36 4.87 -16.13
CA GLU A 98 3.92 3.52 -16.30
C GLU A 98 4.19 2.81 -14.96
N GLY A 99 4.65 3.57 -13.96
CA GLY A 99 4.84 3.06 -12.60
C GLY A 99 3.56 2.53 -11.96
N ALA A 100 2.42 3.20 -12.14
CA ALA A 100 1.15 2.72 -11.59
C ALA A 100 0.71 1.39 -12.23
N ARG A 101 0.97 1.19 -13.53
CA ARG A 101 0.71 -0.08 -14.22
C ARG A 101 1.56 -1.22 -13.65
N VAL A 102 2.85 -0.97 -13.47
CA VAL A 102 3.80 -1.94 -12.94
C VAL A 102 3.47 -2.30 -11.49
N GLY A 103 3.19 -1.29 -10.66
CA GLY A 103 2.81 -1.49 -9.27
C GLY A 103 1.54 -2.33 -9.11
N TYR A 104 0.52 -2.05 -9.91
CA TYR A 104 -0.71 -2.84 -9.92
C TYR A 104 -0.48 -4.29 -10.38
N ALA A 105 0.31 -4.49 -11.44
CA ALA A 105 0.64 -5.83 -11.94
C ALA A 105 1.38 -6.66 -10.87
N LEU A 106 2.39 -6.05 -10.22
CA LEU A 106 3.14 -6.67 -9.13
C LEU A 106 2.24 -7.03 -7.94
N PHE A 107 1.38 -6.09 -7.50
CA PHE A 107 0.43 -6.37 -6.42
C PHE A 107 -0.46 -7.57 -6.75
N GLY A 108 -1.03 -7.60 -7.96
CA GLY A 108 -1.85 -8.72 -8.42
C GLY A 108 -1.11 -10.06 -8.44
N LEU A 109 0.14 -10.08 -8.88
CA LEU A 109 0.98 -11.29 -8.88
C LEU A 109 1.25 -11.80 -7.46
N VAL A 110 1.61 -10.90 -6.54
CA VAL A 110 1.89 -11.27 -5.15
C VAL A 110 0.64 -11.83 -4.46
N VAL A 111 -0.53 -11.22 -4.67
CA VAL A 111 -1.79 -11.73 -4.10
C VAL A 111 -2.16 -13.10 -4.68
N ALA A 112 -2.00 -13.28 -6.00
CA ALA A 112 -2.24 -14.57 -6.64
C ALA A 112 -1.29 -15.65 -6.11
N ASP A 113 -0.02 -15.30 -5.92
CA ASP A 113 1.02 -16.21 -5.44
C ASP A 113 0.85 -16.59 -3.97
N LEU A 114 0.49 -15.63 -3.11
CA LEU A 114 0.03 -15.87 -1.73
C LEU A 114 -1.13 -16.87 -1.67
N SER A 115 -2.10 -16.70 -2.58
CA SER A 115 -3.27 -17.59 -2.65
C SER A 115 -2.91 -18.99 -3.12
N ALA A 116 -2.07 -19.08 -4.16
CA ALA A 116 -1.60 -20.35 -4.70
C ALA A 116 -0.81 -21.19 -3.68
N HIS A 117 -0.08 -20.53 -2.77
CA HIS A 117 0.68 -21.16 -1.69
C HIS A 117 -0.11 -21.33 -0.38
N GLY A 118 -1.39 -20.95 -0.37
CA GLY A 118 -2.29 -21.18 0.78
C GLY A 118 -2.10 -20.20 1.95
N HIS A 119 -1.42 -19.08 1.73
CA HIS A 119 -1.17 -18.07 2.76
C HIS A 119 -2.27 -16.99 2.83
N SER A 120 -3.20 -16.96 1.88
CA SER A 120 -4.29 -15.96 1.83
C SER A 120 -5.62 -16.44 2.41
N SER A 121 -5.69 -17.63 3.02
CA SER A 121 -6.97 -18.18 3.49
C SER A 121 -7.42 -17.50 4.79
N GLY A 122 -8.62 -16.91 4.79
CA GLY A 122 -9.22 -16.28 5.97
C GLY A 122 -8.66 -14.88 6.29
N ILE A 123 -7.91 -14.29 5.35
CA ILE A 123 -7.36 -12.95 5.45
C ILE A 123 -7.63 -12.16 4.17
N SER A 124 -7.95 -10.88 4.35
CA SER A 124 -8.02 -9.88 3.30
C SER A 124 -6.65 -9.21 3.17
N VAL A 125 -6.24 -9.01 1.92
CA VAL A 125 -4.97 -8.36 1.57
C VAL A 125 -5.28 -7.05 0.88
N GLU A 126 -4.96 -5.95 1.55
CA GLU A 126 -4.96 -4.61 0.97
C GLU A 126 -3.52 -4.22 0.68
N GLY A 127 -3.29 -3.38 -0.34
CA GLY A 127 -1.94 -2.92 -0.61
C GLY A 127 -1.85 -1.63 -1.39
N SER A 128 -0.66 -1.06 -1.31
CA SER A 128 -0.23 0.13 -2.02
C SER A 128 1.00 -0.21 -2.87
N SER A 129 1.19 0.51 -3.97
CA SER A 129 2.37 0.37 -4.80
C SER A 129 2.83 1.74 -5.29
N ASP A 130 4.10 2.07 -5.09
CA ASP A 130 4.75 3.26 -5.64
C ASP A 130 5.96 2.81 -6.46
N CYS A 131 5.81 2.82 -7.78
CA CYS A 131 6.88 2.51 -8.72
C CYS A 131 7.33 3.79 -9.42
N ARG A 132 8.64 4.05 -9.38
CA ARG A 132 9.25 5.22 -10.01
C ARG A 132 10.46 4.81 -10.82
N PRO A 133 10.78 5.54 -11.91
CA PRO A 133 12.07 5.40 -12.56
C PRO A 133 13.18 5.60 -11.53
N GLY A 134 14.14 4.70 -11.48
CA GLY A 134 15.33 4.83 -10.66
C GLY A 134 16.02 6.14 -11.02
N THR A 135 16.18 7.02 -10.03
CA THR A 135 17.08 8.17 -10.18
C THR A 135 18.48 7.59 -10.25
N GLY A 136 19.01 7.40 -11.45
CA GLY A 136 20.37 6.91 -11.64
C GLY A 136 21.35 7.79 -10.85
N GLU A 137 21.89 7.24 -9.77
CA GLU A 137 23.11 7.71 -9.10
C GLU A 137 24.26 6.75 -9.46
#